data_AF-A0A7J8CPR6-F1
#
_entry.id   AF-A0A7J8CPR6-F1
#
_cell.length_a   1.000
_cell.length_b   1.000
_cell.length_c   1.000
_cell.angle_alpha   90.00
_cell.angle_beta   90.00
_cell.angle_gamma   90.00
#
_symmetry.space_group_name_H-M   'P 1'
#
loop_
_entity.id
_entity.type
_entity.pdbx_description
1 polymer ?
#
loop_
_entity_poly.entity_id
_entity_poly.type
_entity_poly.pdbx_seq_one_letter_code
_entity_poly.pdbx_strand_id
1 'polypeptide(L)'
;MGKGVGRDKYEPAAVSEHGNKKKMKKDRDMDELKKEVSMDDHKLSLDELHRKYGTDLNRGLSSARAAEILARDGPNALTPPPTTPEWVKFCRQLFGGFSMLLWIGAILCFLAYGIQAATEEEPQNDNVSSVFLIWVIGYT
;
A
#
# COMPACT_ATOMS: atom_id res chain seq x y z
N MET A 1 7.05 -25.93 8.95
CA MET A 1 6.07 -24.83 8.84
C MET A 1 6.75 -23.72 8.06
N GLY A 2 6.60 -23.61 6.74
CA GLY A 2 5.48 -22.98 6.04
C GLY A 2 6.11 -22.01 5.02
N LYS A 3 6.06 -22.34 3.72
CA LYS A 3 6.66 -21.55 2.63
C LYS A 3 5.89 -20.24 2.44
N GLY A 4 6.61 -19.13 2.28
CA GLY A 4 6.03 -17.83 1.89
C GLY A 4 7.00 -17.07 1.00
N VAL A 5 7.01 -17.38 -0.29
CA VAL A 5 7.73 -16.61 -1.32
C VAL A 5 6.89 -15.36 -1.59
N GLY A 6 7.23 -14.25 -0.93
CA GLY A 6 6.66 -12.93 -1.21
C GLY A 6 7.35 -12.29 -2.42
N ARG A 7 6.88 -12.60 -3.64
CA ARG A 7 7.18 -11.78 -4.82
C ARG A 7 6.20 -10.61 -4.85
N ASP A 8 6.51 -9.56 -4.10
CA ASP A 8 5.75 -8.30 -4.14
C ASP A 8 6.56 -7.18 -4.80
N LYS A 9 7.23 -7.48 -5.92
CA LYS A 9 7.74 -6.43 -6.81
C LYS A 9 6.60 -5.99 -7.73
N TYR A 10 5.76 -5.10 -7.21
CA TYR A 10 4.79 -4.35 -8.00
C TYR A 10 5.49 -3.14 -8.62
N GLU A 11 5.72 -3.15 -9.93
CA GLU A 11 6.07 -1.93 -10.67
C GLU A 11 4.80 -1.14 -10.97
N PRO A 12 4.65 0.10 -10.45
CA PRO A 12 3.51 0.93 -10.78
C PRO A 12 3.67 1.56 -12.16
N ALA A 13 2.61 1.49 -12.97
CA ALA A 13 2.47 2.28 -14.19
C ALA A 13 2.55 3.79 -13.88
N ALA A 14 3.12 4.55 -14.81
CA ALA A 14 3.46 5.96 -14.67
C ALA A 14 2.24 6.83 -14.27
N VAL A 15 2.22 7.31 -13.02
CA VAL A 15 1.31 8.35 -12.55
C VAL A 15 2.09 9.42 -11.76
N SER A 16 1.81 10.67 -12.13
CA SER A 16 2.22 11.98 -11.59
C SER A 16 3.37 12.04 -10.56
N GLU A 17 4.48 12.64 -11.00
CA GLU A 17 5.81 12.66 -10.35
C GLU A 17 5.90 13.30 -8.94
N HIS A 18 4.96 14.14 -8.50
CA HIS A 18 5.23 15.04 -7.38
C HIS A 18 5.03 14.45 -5.97
N GLY A 19 4.10 13.50 -5.78
CA GLY A 19 3.87 12.84 -4.49
C GLY A 19 4.78 11.61 -4.23
N ASN A 20 5.12 10.88 -5.29
CA ASN A 20 5.87 9.63 -5.22
C ASN A 20 7.38 9.85 -4.99
N LYS A 21 7.95 10.94 -5.54
CA LYS A 21 9.38 11.29 -5.37
C LYS A 21 9.81 11.43 -3.91
N LYS A 22 8.97 12.02 -3.05
CA LYS A 22 9.33 12.27 -1.63
C LYS A 22 9.34 10.98 -0.81
N LYS A 23 8.36 10.08 -1.05
CA LYS A 23 8.29 8.77 -0.40
C LYS A 23 9.40 7.83 -0.90
N MET A 24 9.59 7.76 -2.22
CA MET A 24 10.67 6.97 -2.84
C MET A 24 12.07 7.49 -2.48
N LYS A 25 12.24 8.79 -2.22
CA LYS A 25 13.49 9.34 -1.69
C LYS A 25 13.72 8.89 -0.24
N LYS A 26 12.70 8.96 0.62
CA LYS A 26 12.79 8.52 2.03
C LYS A 26 13.08 7.01 2.15
N ASP A 27 12.41 6.18 1.35
CA ASP A 27 12.63 4.73 1.38
C ASP A 27 14.03 4.36 0.86
N ARG A 28 14.50 5.03 -0.22
CA ARG A 28 15.88 4.86 -0.72
C ARG A 28 16.93 5.32 0.28
N ASP A 29 16.72 6.47 0.91
CA ASP A 29 17.62 7.03 1.95
C ASP A 29 17.70 6.10 3.16
N MET A 30 16.58 5.54 3.61
CA MET A 30 16.56 4.52 4.66
C MET A 30 17.27 3.22 4.26
N ASP A 31 17.13 2.77 3.01
CA ASP A 31 17.78 1.56 2.52
C ASP A 31 19.29 1.76 2.24
N GLU A 32 19.70 2.98 1.95
CA GLU A 32 21.10 3.40 1.84
C GLU A 32 21.73 3.48 3.24
N LEU A 33 21.05 4.10 4.22
CA LEU A 33 21.50 4.13 5.62
C LEU A 33 21.67 2.74 6.24
N LYS A 34 20.81 1.77 5.88
CA LYS A 34 20.93 0.37 6.31
C LYS A 34 22.15 -0.34 5.72
N LYS A 35 22.71 0.14 4.60
CA LYS A 35 23.93 -0.43 4.00
C LYS A 35 25.22 0.07 4.64
N GLU A 36 25.18 1.19 5.37
CA GLU A 36 26.40 1.90 5.80
C GLU A 36 26.79 1.67 7.27
N VAL A 37 26.02 0.93 8.07
CA VAL A 37 26.38 0.68 9.48
C VAL A 37 27.28 -0.56 9.60
N SER A 38 28.60 -0.36 9.51
CA SER A 38 29.57 -1.36 9.95
C SER A 38 29.68 -1.36 11.48
N MET A 39 29.21 -2.42 12.14
CA MET A 39 29.31 -2.56 13.59
C MET A 39 30.41 -3.57 13.96
N ASP A 40 31.54 -3.06 14.46
CA ASP A 40 32.74 -3.85 14.84
C ASP A 40 32.77 -4.24 16.33
N ASP A 41 31.65 -4.10 17.04
CA ASP A 41 31.57 -4.31 18.49
C ASP A 41 31.95 -5.73 18.95
N HIS A 42 31.86 -6.71 18.05
CA HIS A 42 32.29 -8.08 18.27
C HIS A 42 33.82 -8.27 18.32
N LYS A 43 34.61 -7.24 17.98
CA LYS A 43 36.07 -7.23 18.06
C LYS A 43 36.60 -6.67 19.37
N LEU A 44 35.73 -6.04 20.17
CA LEU A 44 36.11 -5.44 21.46
C LEU A 44 36.38 -6.54 22.50
N SER A 45 37.29 -6.26 23.43
CA SER A 45 37.50 -7.12 24.59
C SER A 45 36.30 -7.05 25.55
N LEU A 46 36.14 -8.07 26.41
CA LEU A 46 35.06 -8.09 27.40
C LEU A 46 35.11 -6.87 28.35
N ASP A 47 36.31 -6.37 28.66
CA ASP A 47 36.49 -5.20 29.52
C ASP A 47 35.98 -3.91 28.85
N GLU A 48 36.31 -3.74 27.56
CA GLU A 48 35.86 -2.60 26.78
C GLU A 48 34.37 -2.65 26.50
N LEU A 49 33.81 -3.85 26.30
CA LEU A 49 32.39 -4.07 26.01
C LEU A 49 31.52 -3.75 27.23
N HIS A 50 31.88 -4.24 28.43
CA HIS A 50 31.12 -3.96 29.64
C HIS A 50 31.16 -2.46 29.98
N ARG A 51 32.30 -1.80 29.72
CA ARG A 51 32.46 -0.35 29.94
C ARG A 51 31.67 0.48 28.93
N LYS A 52 31.62 0.06 27.66
CA LYS A 52 30.87 0.74 26.59
C LYS A 52 29.36 0.69 26.82
N TYR A 53 28.85 -0.46 27.27
CA TYR A 53 27.42 -0.69 27.47
C TYR A 53 26.94 -0.50 28.92
N GLY A 54 27.86 -0.32 29.87
CA GLY A 54 27.54 -0.13 31.29
C GLY A 54 26.79 -1.31 31.90
N THR A 55 27.15 -2.54 31.51
CA THR A 55 26.50 -3.79 31.97
C THR A 55 27.48 -4.63 32.79
N ASP A 56 27.00 -5.29 33.83
CA ASP A 56 27.78 -6.30 34.56
C ASP A 56 27.73 -7.63 33.78
N LEU A 57 28.88 -8.27 33.55
CA LEU A 57 28.98 -9.53 32.81
C LEU A 57 28.45 -10.75 33.60
N ASN A 58 28.45 -10.68 34.93
CA ASN A 58 28.00 -11.76 35.81
C ASN A 58 26.56 -11.55 36.27
N ARG A 59 26.17 -10.30 36.57
CA ARG A 59 24.87 -9.98 37.18
C ARG A 59 23.89 -9.30 36.22
N GLY A 60 24.35 -8.84 35.05
CA GLY A 60 23.52 -8.11 34.09
C GLY A 60 23.16 -6.69 34.54
N LEU A 61 22.09 -6.15 33.96
CA LEU A 61 21.55 -4.83 34.33
C LEU A 61 20.55 -4.92 35.48
N SER A 62 20.45 -3.86 36.29
CA SER A 62 19.41 -3.73 37.31
C SER A 62 18.03 -3.55 36.67
N SER A 63 16.97 -3.95 37.38
CA SER A 63 15.58 -3.79 36.92
C SER A 63 15.21 -2.32 36.64
N ALA A 64 15.70 -1.40 37.48
CA ALA A 64 15.50 0.03 37.29
C ALA A 64 16.17 0.53 35.99
N ARG A 65 17.41 0.10 35.71
CA ARG A 65 18.12 0.49 34.49
C ARG A 65 17.52 -0.13 33.24
N ALA A 66 17.05 -1.37 33.33
CA ALA A 66 16.35 -2.03 32.23
C ALA A 66 15.03 -1.30 31.88
N ALA A 67 14.27 -0.86 32.89
CA ALA A 67 13.04 -0.08 32.68
C ALA A 67 13.31 1.30 32.05
N GLU A 68 14.40 1.97 32.46
CA GLU A 68 14.83 3.23 31.85
C GLU A 68 15.21 3.06 30.37
N ILE A 69 15.97 2.00 30.04
CA ILE A 69 16.33 1.68 28.65
C ILE A 69 15.09 1.35 27.83
N LEU A 70 14.14 0.60 28.39
CA LEU A 70 12.88 0.26 27.73
C LEU A 70 12.04 1.51 27.42
N ALA A 71 12.00 2.46 28.34
CA ALA A 71 11.29 3.73 28.14
C ALA A 71 11.97 4.64 27.11
N ARG A 72 13.30 4.57 27.01
CA ARG A 72 14.10 5.37 26.06
C ARG A 72 14.09 4.80 24.64
N ASP A 73 14.40 3.51 24.50
CA ASP A 73 14.64 2.87 23.19
C ASP A 73 13.39 2.18 22.63
N GLY A 74 12.39 1.96 23.49
CA GLY A 74 11.18 1.24 23.13
C GLY A 74 11.36 -0.29 23.19
N PRO A 75 10.28 -1.04 22.91
CA PRO A 75 10.34 -2.50 22.92
C PRO A 75 11.27 -3.02 21.82
N ASN A 76 12.06 -4.06 22.14
CA ASN A 76 12.86 -4.80 21.16
C ASN A 76 11.96 -5.71 20.29
N ALA A 77 11.10 -5.08 19.49
CA ALA A 77 10.18 -5.72 18.56
C ALA A 77 10.27 -5.01 17.21
N LEU A 78 10.36 -5.79 16.14
CA LEU A 78 10.31 -5.25 14.78
C LEU A 78 8.95 -4.58 14.58
N THR A 79 8.95 -3.29 14.27
CA THR A 79 7.71 -2.57 13.96
C THR A 79 7.11 -3.17 12.70
N PRO A 80 5.86 -3.68 12.73
CA PRO A 80 5.24 -4.26 11.54
C PRO A 80 5.15 -3.19 10.44
N PRO A 81 5.34 -3.56 9.17
CA PRO A 81 5.27 -2.61 8.08
C PRO A 81 3.89 -1.94 8.06
N PRO A 82 3.82 -0.64 7.70
CA PRO A 82 2.54 0.08 7.69
C PRO A 82 1.59 -0.59 6.69
N THR A 83 0.51 -1.17 7.21
CA THR A 83 -0.51 -1.80 6.40
C THR A 83 -1.32 -0.73 5.68
N THR A 84 -1.40 -0.82 4.36
CA THR A 84 -2.42 -0.06 3.61
C THR A 84 -3.76 -0.77 3.77
N PRO A 85 -4.85 -0.04 4.05
CA PRO A 85 -6.16 -0.68 4.22
C PRO A 85 -6.62 -1.27 2.88
N GLU A 86 -7.33 -2.40 2.94
CA GLU A 86 -7.68 -3.20 1.75
C GLU A 86 -8.51 -2.43 0.73
N TRP A 87 -9.39 -1.52 1.17
CA TRP A 87 -10.15 -0.67 0.25
C TRP A 87 -9.25 0.27 -0.57
N VAL A 88 -8.13 0.74 -0.01
CA VAL A 88 -7.14 1.55 -0.75
C VAL A 88 -6.45 0.70 -1.82
N LYS A 89 -6.15 -0.57 -1.53
CA LYS A 89 -5.56 -1.49 -2.52
C LYS A 89 -6.53 -1.77 -3.67
N PHE A 90 -7.81 -1.96 -3.35
CA PHE A 90 -8.88 -2.15 -4.33
C PHE A 90 -9.10 -0.91 -5.21
N CYS A 91 -9.20 0.28 -4.62
CA CYS A 91 -9.33 1.53 -5.38
C CYS A 91 -8.12 1.77 -6.29
N ARG A 92 -6.90 1.41 -5.86
CA ARG A 92 -5.70 1.54 -6.70
C ARG A 92 -5.76 0.66 -7.95
N GLN A 93 -6.41 -0.51 -7.88
CA GLN A 93 -6.66 -1.38 -9.02
C GLN A 93 -7.77 -0.82 -9.94
N LEU A 94 -8.82 -0.23 -9.37
CA LEU A 94 -9.94 0.34 -10.13
C LEU A 94 -9.59 1.60 -10.93
N PHE A 95 -8.60 2.38 -10.49
CA PHE A 95 -8.17 3.62 -11.17
C PHE A 95 -6.79 3.48 -11.83
N GLY A 96 -6.26 2.26 -11.95
CA GLY A 96 -4.98 1.99 -12.60
C GLY A 96 -5.12 1.67 -14.10
N GLY A 97 -4.33 2.33 -14.95
CA GLY A 97 -4.18 1.99 -16.37
C GLY A 97 -5.46 2.17 -17.19
N PHE A 98 -5.97 1.07 -17.74
CA PHE A 98 -7.09 1.04 -18.69
C PHE A 98 -8.44 1.45 -18.08
N SER A 99 -8.66 1.19 -16.78
CA SER A 99 -9.93 1.53 -16.14
C SER A 99 -10.22 3.03 -16.11
N MET A 100 -9.22 3.92 -16.23
CA MET A 100 -9.46 5.36 -16.38
C MET A 100 -10.22 5.70 -17.66
N LEU A 101 -9.97 4.98 -18.77
CA LEU A 101 -10.70 5.18 -20.02
C LEU A 101 -12.17 4.77 -19.88
N LEU A 102 -12.44 3.67 -19.16
CA LEU A 102 -13.80 3.23 -18.86
C LEU A 102 -14.56 4.23 -17.97
N TRP A 103 -13.89 4.82 -16.98
CA TRP A 103 -14.48 5.89 -16.16
C TRP A 103 -14.83 7.13 -16.97
N ILE A 104 -13.95 7.57 -17.87
CA ILE A 104 -14.23 8.71 -18.76
C ILE A 104 -15.39 8.38 -19.70
N GLY A 105 -15.41 7.18 -20.28
CA GLY A 105 -16.52 6.73 -21.14
C GLY A 105 -17.86 6.66 -20.39
N ALA A 106 -17.86 6.15 -19.16
CA ALA A 106 -19.06 6.11 -18.32
C ALA A 106 -19.59 7.52 -18.03
N ILE A 107 -18.72 8.46 -17.66
CA ILE A 107 -19.10 9.87 -17.42
C ILE A 107 -19.68 10.49 -18.70
N LEU A 108 -19.05 10.24 -19.86
CA LEU A 108 -19.51 10.76 -21.14
C LEU A 108 -20.89 10.19 -21.53
N CYS A 109 -21.14 8.90 -21.28
CA CYS A 109 -22.44 8.27 -21.49
C CYS A 109 -23.52 8.83 -20.56
N PHE A 110 -23.22 9.05 -19.27
CA PHE A 110 -24.15 9.68 -18.35
C PHE A 110 -24.46 11.13 -18.72
N LEU A 111 -23.48 11.88 -19.22
CA LEU A 111 -23.67 13.25 -19.70
C LEU A 111 -24.55 13.28 -20.96
N ALA A 112 -24.29 12.40 -21.93
CA ALA A 112 -25.09 12.29 -23.15
C ALA A 112 -26.53 11.90 -22.84
N TYR A 113 -26.73 10.93 -21.94
CA TYR A 113 -28.06 10.54 -21.45
C TYR A 113 -28.74 11.67 -20.69
N GLY A 114 -28.02 12.41 -19.84
CA GLY A 114 -28.55 13.56 -19.13
C GLY A 114 -29.01 14.68 -20.06
N ILE A 115 -28.32 14.89 -21.18
CA ILE A 115 -28.73 15.85 -22.22
C ILE A 115 -29.96 15.32 -22.97
N GLN A 116 -29.98 14.07 -23.42
CA GLN A 116 -31.15 13.45 -24.08
C GLN A 116 -32.39 13.49 -23.20
N ALA A 117 -32.27 13.08 -21.93
CA ALA A 117 -33.36 13.11 -20.96
C ALA A 117 -33.83 14.54 -20.61
N ALA A 118 -33.01 15.56 -20.85
CA ALA A 118 -33.38 16.96 -20.68
C ALA A 118 -33.94 17.62 -21.96
N THR A 119 -33.69 17.04 -23.14
CA THR A 119 -34.12 17.57 -24.44
C THR A 119 -35.30 16.83 -25.07
N GLU A 120 -35.63 15.60 -24.63
CA GLU A 120 -36.73 14.79 -25.16
C GLU A 120 -37.82 14.58 -24.09
N GLU A 121 -39.05 15.07 -24.36
CA GLU A 121 -40.26 14.83 -23.54
C GLU A 121 -40.98 13.51 -23.88
N GLU A 122 -40.54 12.77 -24.90
CA GLU A 122 -41.07 11.44 -25.25
C GLU A 122 -39.93 10.43 -25.50
N PRO A 123 -39.73 9.42 -24.65
CA PRO A 123 -38.74 8.39 -24.89
C PRO A 123 -39.18 7.47 -26.03
N GLN A 124 -38.31 7.29 -27.02
CA GLN A 124 -38.50 6.36 -28.14
C GLN A 124 -38.57 4.90 -27.64
N ASN A 125 -39.79 4.41 -27.45
CA ASN A 125 -40.21 3.10 -26.93
C ASN A 125 -39.90 1.90 -27.87
N ASP A 126 -39.04 2.08 -28.87
CA ASP A 126 -38.85 1.11 -29.96
C ASP A 126 -37.87 -0.02 -29.60
N ASN A 127 -36.99 0.22 -28.63
CA ASN A 127 -36.01 -0.77 -28.16
C ASN A 127 -36.62 -1.82 -27.20
N VAL A 128 -37.69 -1.49 -26.46
CA VAL A 128 -38.34 -2.45 -25.56
C VAL A 128 -39.22 -3.45 -26.31
N SER A 129 -39.87 -3.02 -27.40
CA SER A 129 -40.70 -3.90 -28.24
C SER A 129 -39.84 -4.93 -28.99
N SER A 130 -38.66 -4.52 -29.44
CA SER A 130 -37.71 -5.38 -30.15
C SER A 130 -37.11 -6.49 -29.27
N VAL A 131 -36.84 -6.20 -27.99
CA VAL A 131 -36.33 -7.20 -27.02
C VAL A 131 -37.43 -8.18 -26.60
N PHE A 132 -38.68 -7.72 -26.46
CA PHE A 132 -39.82 -8.58 -26.13
C PHE A 132 -40.13 -9.59 -27.25
N LEU A 133 -40.05 -9.16 -28.52
CA LEU A 133 -40.25 -10.01 -29.69
C LEU A 133 -39.21 -11.15 -29.77
N ILE A 134 -37.94 -10.86 -29.47
CA ILE A 134 -36.87 -11.87 -29.46
C ILE A 134 -37.08 -12.90 -28.33
N TRP A 135 -37.58 -12.46 -27.17
CA TRP A 135 -37.84 -13.37 -26.04
C TRP A 135 -39.04 -14.29 -26.30
N VAL A 136 -40.12 -13.78 -26.91
CA VAL A 136 -41.31 -14.57 -27.23
C VAL A 136 -41.05 -15.58 -28.35
N ILE A 137 -40.30 -15.19 -29.40
CA ILE A 137 -39.97 -16.10 -30.52
C ILE A 137 -38.95 -17.16 -30.11
N GLY A 138 -38.05 -16.87 -29.15
CA GLY A 138 -37.05 -17.83 -28.69
C GLY A 138 -37.55 -18.93 -27.74
N TYR A 139 -38.77 -18.81 -27.21
CA TYR A 139 -39.36 -19.73 -26.22
C TYR A 139 -40.59 -20.52 -26.73
N THR A 140 -40.84 -20.54 -28.05
CA THR A 140 -41.84 -21.41 -28.71
C THR A 140 -41.15 -22.33 -29.70
#